data_AF-A0A7Y2D3G2-F1
#
_entry.id   AF-A0A7Y2D3G2-F1
#
_cell.length_a   1.000
_cell.length_b   1.000
_cell.length_c   1.000
_cell.angle_alpha   90.00
_cell.angle_beta   90.00
_cell.angle_gamma   90.00
#
_symmetry.space_group_name_H-M   'P 1'
#
loop_
_entity.id
_entity.type
_entity.pdbx_description
1 polymer ?
#
loop_
_entity_poly.entity_id
_entity_poly.type
_entity_poly.pdbx_seq_one_letter_code
_entity_poly.pdbx_strand_id
1 'polypeptide(L)'
;EKNNAKVKPGDPYPFQGGRNPFLDLVEKWTNVPKKDQTAVDHSKLDDSFYAGTTTVQTADKEGWVVSVTPSGGWVPAVIAGRTGVGLSQRAQSFNIDPAENPYNVIEPGKQPRVTLTPSMALKDGKPFLSFSVQGGDSQDQNLLQFFLNVVEFGMNVQQAAEAANINSYQMKSSFGNHAARPGRLLLADSVSPWIRADMRSRGYNLTFSERTSGPINAIWFDRKHGTMWGGASHHGDDYGIAW
;
A
#
# COMPACT_ATOMS: atom_id res chain seq x y z
N GLU A 1 2.78 -18.54 -16.95
CA GLU A 1 1.87 -18.96 -15.85
C GLU A 1 0.56 -18.18 -15.92
N LYS A 2 -0.57 -18.78 -15.53
CA LYS A 2 -1.91 -18.16 -15.53
C LYS A 2 -2.23 -17.56 -14.16
N ASN A 3 -3.11 -16.55 -14.13
CA ASN A 3 -3.67 -15.98 -12.91
C ASN A 3 -4.32 -17.07 -12.04
N ASN A 4 -3.97 -17.11 -10.76
CA ASN A 4 -4.63 -17.95 -9.76
C ASN A 4 -5.44 -17.09 -8.79
N ALA A 5 -6.69 -16.80 -9.18
CA ALA A 5 -7.65 -16.05 -8.37
C ALA A 5 -8.06 -16.77 -7.07
N LYS A 6 -7.72 -18.06 -6.90
CA LYS A 6 -8.07 -18.87 -5.73
C LYS A 6 -6.89 -19.05 -4.77
N VAL A 7 -5.77 -18.38 -4.99
CA VAL A 7 -4.62 -18.46 -4.09
C VAL A 7 -5.03 -18.03 -2.68
N LYS A 8 -4.57 -18.80 -1.68
CA LYS A 8 -4.82 -18.58 -0.27
C LYS A 8 -3.62 -17.85 0.37
N PRO A 9 -3.78 -17.26 1.56
CA PRO A 9 -2.66 -16.81 2.37
C PRO A 9 -1.65 -17.95 2.57
N GLY A 10 -0.36 -17.62 2.55
CA GLY A 10 0.70 -18.56 2.86
C GLY A 10 0.80 -18.87 4.35
N ASP A 11 1.60 -19.89 4.69
CA ASP A 11 1.94 -20.21 6.08
C ASP A 11 3.41 -19.79 6.37
N PRO A 12 3.64 -18.72 7.15
CA PRO A 12 5.00 -18.27 7.47
C PRO A 12 5.66 -19.05 8.62
N TYR A 13 4.91 -19.82 9.41
CA TYR A 13 5.41 -20.45 10.64
C TYR A 13 6.58 -21.41 10.46
N PRO A 14 6.65 -22.21 9.37
CA PRO A 14 7.82 -23.06 9.11
C PRO A 14 9.14 -22.28 9.04
N PHE A 15 9.10 -21.03 8.55
CA PHE A 15 10.29 -20.16 8.45
C PHE A 15 10.65 -19.49 9.78
N GLN A 16 9.74 -19.53 10.76
CA GLN A 16 9.92 -18.98 12.10
C GLN A 16 10.22 -20.07 13.14
N GLY A 17 10.32 -21.34 12.74
CA GLY A 17 10.54 -22.47 13.64
C GLY A 17 9.32 -22.85 14.48
N GLY A 18 8.10 -22.51 14.02
CA GLY A 18 6.85 -22.76 14.75
C GLY A 18 5.82 -23.55 13.94
N ARG A 19 4.68 -23.82 14.58
CA ARG A 19 3.47 -24.36 13.92
C ARG A 19 2.37 -23.31 13.94
N ASN A 20 1.72 -23.12 12.80
CA ASN A 20 0.63 -22.15 12.68
C ASN A 20 -0.59 -22.61 13.50
N PRO A 21 -1.06 -21.82 14.48
CA PRO A 21 -2.21 -22.18 15.31
C PRO A 21 -3.55 -22.06 14.59
N PHE A 22 -3.57 -21.51 13.37
CA PHE A 22 -4.78 -21.25 12.59
C PHE A 22 -4.81 -21.97 11.24
N LEU A 23 -4.08 -23.09 11.10
CA LEU A 23 -4.09 -23.89 9.86
C LEU A 23 -5.51 -24.23 9.40
N ASP A 24 -6.38 -24.64 10.30
CA ASP A 24 -7.78 -24.95 10.00
C ASP A 24 -8.54 -23.76 9.39
N LEU A 25 -8.20 -22.53 9.80
CA LEU A 25 -8.79 -21.31 9.26
C LEU A 25 -8.19 -20.98 7.89
N VAL A 26 -6.87 -21.14 7.71
CA VAL A 26 -6.20 -20.97 6.41
C VAL A 26 -6.75 -21.94 5.37
N GLU A 27 -7.01 -23.20 5.77
CA GLU A 27 -7.60 -24.21 4.89
C GLU A 27 -9.01 -23.84 4.43
N LYS A 28 -9.83 -23.28 5.32
CA LYS A 28 -11.21 -22.85 5.03
C LYS A 28 -11.28 -21.45 4.40
N TRP A 29 -10.17 -20.72 4.37
CA TRP A 29 -10.14 -19.36 3.89
C TRP A 29 -10.50 -19.29 2.41
N THR A 30 -11.29 -18.27 2.06
CA THR A 30 -11.70 -17.99 0.69
C THR A 30 -11.46 -16.53 0.35
N ASN A 31 -10.99 -16.33 -0.88
CA ASN A 31 -10.86 -15.01 -1.50
C ASN A 31 -12.07 -14.64 -2.35
N VAL A 32 -13.03 -15.56 -2.47
CA VAL A 32 -14.24 -15.32 -3.26
C VAL A 32 -15.08 -14.27 -2.52
N PRO A 33 -15.42 -13.14 -3.17
CA PRO A 33 -16.23 -12.10 -2.54
C PRO A 33 -17.59 -12.66 -2.10
N LYS A 34 -18.07 -12.21 -0.95
CA LYS A 34 -19.44 -12.53 -0.49
C LYS A 34 -20.46 -11.90 -1.46
N LYS A 35 -21.68 -12.45 -1.55
CA LYS A 35 -22.72 -11.98 -2.52
C LYS A 35 -23.01 -10.48 -2.38
N ASP A 36 -23.07 -9.97 -1.16
CA ASP A 36 -23.22 -8.54 -0.84
C ASP A 36 -22.03 -7.68 -1.30
N GLN A 37 -20.81 -8.24 -1.30
CA GLN A 37 -19.61 -7.56 -1.80
C GLN A 37 -19.53 -7.51 -3.33
N THR A 38 -20.20 -8.41 -4.06
CA THR A 38 -20.22 -8.38 -5.54
C THR A 38 -21.05 -7.24 -6.13
N ALA A 39 -21.97 -6.67 -5.34
CA ALA A 39 -22.78 -5.52 -5.73
C ALA A 39 -22.08 -4.16 -5.46
N VAL A 40 -20.92 -4.17 -4.79
CA VAL A 40 -20.15 -2.95 -4.53
C VAL A 40 -19.49 -2.48 -5.82
N ASP A 41 -19.90 -1.29 -6.26
CA ASP A 41 -19.30 -0.55 -7.36
C ASP A 41 -17.78 -0.45 -7.21
N HIS A 42 -17.04 -0.66 -8.30
CA HIS A 42 -15.59 -0.57 -8.33
C HIS A 42 -15.12 0.80 -7.82
N SER A 43 -15.87 1.87 -8.09
CA SER A 43 -15.56 3.22 -7.62
C SER A 43 -15.43 3.29 -6.08
N LYS A 44 -16.42 2.76 -5.35
CA LYS A 44 -16.43 2.79 -3.89
C LYS A 44 -15.33 1.94 -3.27
N LEU A 45 -15.01 0.81 -3.90
CA LEU A 45 -13.87 0.00 -3.45
C LEU A 45 -12.59 0.80 -3.62
N ASP A 46 -12.37 1.39 -4.79
CA ASP A 46 -11.16 2.14 -5.10
C ASP A 46 -11.00 3.33 -4.14
N ASP A 47 -12.06 4.10 -3.90
CA ASP A 47 -12.06 5.21 -2.94
C ASP A 47 -11.61 4.76 -1.54
N SER A 48 -12.14 3.63 -1.06
CA SER A 48 -11.73 3.08 0.24
C SER A 48 -10.32 2.49 0.22
N PHE A 49 -9.92 1.84 -0.87
CA PHE A 49 -8.64 1.17 -1.03
C PHE A 49 -7.48 2.17 -0.99
N TYR A 50 -7.70 3.38 -1.52
CA TYR A 50 -6.76 4.50 -1.51
C TYR A 50 -7.04 5.52 -0.39
N ALA A 51 -7.89 5.20 0.59
CA ALA A 51 -8.35 6.17 1.59
C ALA A 51 -7.20 6.89 2.32
N GLY A 52 -7.49 8.16 2.64
CA GLY A 52 -6.53 9.22 2.93
C GLY A 52 -5.38 8.85 3.85
N THR A 53 -4.22 9.40 3.56
CA THR A 53 -2.96 9.30 4.31
C THR A 53 -2.10 10.44 3.78
N THR A 54 -1.22 11.02 4.56
CA THR A 54 -0.18 11.90 4.03
C THR A 54 1.19 11.36 4.41
N THR A 55 2.24 11.87 3.80
CA THR A 55 3.60 11.38 3.98
C THR A 55 4.58 12.52 4.07
N VAL A 56 5.51 12.41 5.02
CA VAL A 56 6.55 13.42 5.21
C VAL A 56 7.90 12.69 5.29
N GLN A 57 8.84 13.16 4.47
CA GLN A 57 10.22 12.72 4.46
C GLN A 57 11.10 13.94 4.74
N THR A 58 11.92 13.87 5.78
CA THR A 58 12.86 14.95 6.11
C THR A 58 14.23 14.40 6.43
N ALA A 59 15.24 15.19 6.12
CA ALA A 59 16.62 14.94 6.53
C ALA A 59 17.36 16.26 6.75
N ASP A 60 18.45 16.23 7.51
CA ASP A 60 19.25 17.42 7.78
C ASP A 60 20.76 17.18 7.67
N LYS A 61 21.52 18.27 7.80
CA LYS A 61 22.99 18.28 7.72
C LYS A 61 23.68 17.51 8.85
N GLU A 62 22.99 17.28 9.97
CA GLU A 62 23.53 16.53 11.11
C GLU A 62 23.35 15.01 10.93
N GLY A 63 22.59 14.62 9.90
CA GLY A 63 22.37 13.23 9.53
C GLY A 63 21.08 12.64 10.11
N TRP A 64 20.17 13.47 10.65
CA TRP A 64 18.83 13.01 10.99
C TRP A 64 18.07 12.66 9.72
N VAL A 65 17.29 11.59 9.79
CA VAL A 65 16.36 11.16 8.74
C VAL A 65 15.06 10.71 9.38
N VAL A 66 13.94 11.27 8.93
CA VAL A 66 12.60 10.96 9.44
C VAL A 66 11.69 10.60 8.28
N SER A 67 11.09 9.42 8.37
CA SER A 67 10.03 8.94 7.47
C SER A 67 8.76 8.73 8.28
N VAL A 68 7.69 9.43 7.94
CA VAL A 68 6.39 9.29 8.63
C VAL A 68 5.22 9.25 7.65
N THR A 69 4.19 8.50 8.04
CA THR A 69 2.97 8.26 7.25
C THR A 69 1.73 8.51 8.11
N PRO A 70 1.45 9.76 8.53
CA PRO A 70 0.31 10.07 9.37
C PRO A 70 -1.01 9.94 8.61
N SER A 71 -2.07 9.54 9.32
CA SER A 71 -3.40 9.33 8.76
C SER A 71 -4.48 9.31 9.85
N GLY A 72 -5.75 9.37 9.46
CA GLY A 72 -6.91 9.43 10.34
C GLY A 72 -7.76 10.68 10.07
N GLY A 73 -8.92 10.78 10.74
CA GLY A 73 -9.82 11.92 10.59
C GLY A 73 -10.41 12.05 9.18
N TRP A 74 -10.64 10.93 8.48
CA TRP A 74 -11.17 10.94 7.11
C TRP A 74 -12.56 11.56 7.06
N VAL A 75 -12.88 12.32 6.02
CA VAL A 75 -14.21 12.93 5.90
C VAL A 75 -15.16 11.94 5.21
N PRO A 76 -16.35 11.66 5.77
CA PRO A 76 -16.92 12.22 7.00
C PRO A 76 -16.32 11.61 8.28
N ALA A 77 -15.98 12.47 9.24
CA ALA A 77 -15.52 12.09 10.59
C ALA A 77 -16.48 12.57 11.66
N VAL A 78 -16.58 11.82 12.75
CA VAL A 78 -17.18 12.31 13.99
C VAL A 78 -16.25 13.37 14.57
N ILE A 79 -16.73 14.58 14.79
CA ILE A 79 -15.93 15.63 15.43
C ILE A 79 -15.90 15.39 16.94
N ALA A 80 -14.71 15.49 17.53
CA ALA A 80 -14.52 15.40 18.97
C ALA A 80 -15.12 16.64 19.67
N GLY A 81 -16.40 16.57 20.03
CA GLY A 81 -17.12 17.69 20.64
C GLY A 81 -17.11 18.94 19.75
N ARG A 82 -16.56 20.03 20.27
CA ARG A 82 -16.47 21.34 19.56
C ARG A 82 -15.05 21.69 19.11
N THR A 83 -14.14 20.72 19.07
CA THR A 83 -12.70 20.96 18.82
C THR A 83 -12.35 21.19 17.35
N GLY A 84 -13.21 20.78 16.42
CA GLY A 84 -12.89 20.72 15.00
C GLY A 84 -11.99 19.55 14.61
N VAL A 85 -11.61 18.68 15.55
CA VAL A 85 -10.77 17.50 15.29
C VAL A 85 -11.64 16.30 14.93
N GLY A 86 -11.44 15.74 13.74
CA GLY A 86 -12.09 14.50 13.32
C GLY A 86 -11.50 13.28 14.03
N LEU A 87 -12.36 12.45 14.62
CA LEU A 87 -11.96 11.18 15.23
C LEU A 87 -11.55 10.17 14.14
N SER A 88 -10.52 9.39 14.45
CA SER A 88 -10.03 8.34 13.57
C SER A 88 -11.06 7.22 13.39
N GLN A 89 -11.24 6.76 12.15
CA GLN A 89 -12.04 5.58 11.83
C GLN A 89 -11.18 4.31 11.67
N ARG A 90 -9.96 4.28 12.21
CA ARG A 90 -9.02 3.17 11.99
C ARG A 90 -9.50 1.82 12.53
N ALA A 91 -10.39 1.82 13.51
CA ALA A 91 -10.99 0.59 14.05
C ALA A 91 -11.72 -0.23 12.98
N GLN A 92 -12.12 0.37 11.85
CA GLN A 92 -12.70 -0.37 10.72
C GLN A 92 -11.76 -1.40 10.10
N SER A 93 -10.45 -1.30 10.35
CA SER A 93 -9.48 -2.27 9.86
C SER A 93 -9.49 -3.57 10.66
N PHE A 94 -10.15 -3.64 11.82
CA PHE A 94 -10.34 -4.90 12.52
C PHE A 94 -11.33 -5.82 11.80
N ASN A 95 -11.05 -7.11 11.88
CA ASN A 95 -12.01 -8.14 11.53
C ASN A 95 -12.95 -8.41 12.72
N ILE A 96 -14.21 -8.71 12.43
CA ILE A 96 -15.20 -9.16 13.43
C ILE A 96 -15.38 -10.68 13.42
N ASP A 97 -14.92 -11.34 12.35
CA ASP A 97 -14.96 -12.79 12.18
C ASP A 97 -13.53 -13.35 12.14
N PRO A 98 -13.14 -14.20 13.11
CA PRO A 98 -11.83 -14.85 13.12
C PRO A 98 -11.55 -15.69 11.88
N ALA A 99 -12.57 -16.19 11.19
CA ALA A 99 -12.40 -16.94 9.94
C ALA A 99 -11.89 -16.05 8.77
N GLU A 100 -12.04 -14.72 8.87
CA GLU A 100 -11.52 -13.81 7.87
C GLU A 100 -10.05 -13.48 8.09
N ASN A 101 -9.68 -13.18 9.34
CA ASN A 101 -8.31 -12.97 9.80
C ASN A 101 -8.24 -13.13 11.32
N PRO A 102 -7.72 -14.26 11.85
CA PRO A 102 -7.71 -14.51 13.29
C PRO A 102 -6.73 -13.60 14.05
N TYR A 103 -5.71 -13.05 13.37
CA TYR A 103 -4.71 -12.18 14.00
C TYR A 103 -5.23 -10.77 14.29
N ASN A 104 -6.24 -10.33 13.55
CA ASN A 104 -6.70 -8.95 13.55
C ASN A 104 -8.17 -8.82 13.97
N VAL A 105 -8.62 -9.72 14.85
CA VAL A 105 -9.94 -9.61 15.49
C VAL A 105 -9.92 -8.49 16.53
N ILE A 106 -11.02 -7.74 16.63
CA ILE A 106 -11.18 -6.64 17.59
C ILE A 106 -11.14 -7.12 19.05
N GLU A 107 -10.31 -6.49 19.87
CA GLU A 107 -10.15 -6.77 21.31
C GLU A 107 -9.90 -5.47 22.09
N PRO A 108 -10.33 -5.37 23.35
CA PRO A 108 -10.04 -4.20 24.19
C PRO A 108 -8.54 -3.93 24.30
N GLY A 109 -8.12 -2.69 24.04
CA GLY A 109 -6.72 -2.27 24.14
C GLY A 109 -5.81 -2.72 22.98
N LYS A 110 -6.30 -3.56 22.07
CA LYS A 110 -5.56 -3.98 20.88
C LYS A 110 -5.52 -2.85 19.85
N GLN A 111 -4.40 -2.72 19.15
CA GLN A 111 -4.28 -1.84 17.98
C GLN A 111 -4.67 -2.62 16.71
N PRO A 112 -5.44 -2.02 15.80
CA PRO A 112 -5.74 -2.66 14.53
C PRO A 112 -4.47 -2.79 13.68
N ARG A 113 -4.41 -3.81 12.83
CA ARG A 113 -3.50 -3.79 11.69
C ARG A 113 -3.76 -2.52 10.89
N VAL A 114 -2.71 -1.74 10.64
CA VAL A 114 -2.80 -0.51 9.85
C VAL A 114 -2.06 -0.64 8.53
N THR A 115 -2.44 0.17 7.55
CA THR A 115 -1.77 0.25 6.23
C THR A 115 -0.56 1.19 6.22
N LEU A 116 -0.36 1.97 7.29
CA LEU A 116 0.62 3.05 7.34
C LEU A 116 2.04 2.49 7.38
N THR A 117 2.82 2.75 6.33
CA THR A 117 4.12 2.10 6.10
C THR A 117 5.21 3.12 5.73
N PRO A 118 5.72 3.90 6.70
CA PRO A 118 6.91 4.71 6.46
C PRO A 118 8.11 3.78 6.22
N SER A 119 8.88 4.03 5.16
CA SER A 119 9.98 3.16 4.76
C SER A 119 11.33 3.88 4.80
N MET A 120 12.37 3.12 5.19
CA MET A 120 13.77 3.52 5.11
C MET A 120 14.59 2.33 4.63
N ALA A 121 15.30 2.48 3.51
CA ALA A 121 16.25 1.48 3.03
C ALA A 121 17.65 1.87 3.47
N LEU A 122 18.41 0.88 3.95
CA LEU A 122 19.81 1.05 4.35
C LEU A 122 20.73 0.36 3.33
N LYS A 123 21.88 0.98 3.09
CA LYS A 123 23.00 0.38 2.35
C LYS A 123 24.26 0.49 3.21
N ASP A 124 24.92 -0.63 3.45
CA ASP A 124 26.11 -0.71 4.31
C ASP A 124 25.89 -0.08 5.70
N GLY A 125 24.72 -0.35 6.28
CA GLY A 125 24.31 0.16 7.60
C GLY A 125 23.97 1.65 7.66
N LYS A 126 23.90 2.36 6.52
CA LYS A 126 23.62 3.79 6.44
C LYS A 126 22.34 4.08 5.64
N PRO A 127 21.61 5.16 5.93
CA PRO A 127 20.45 5.57 5.13
C PRO A 127 20.81 5.70 3.65
N PHE A 128 20.02 5.03 2.81
CA PHE A 128 20.13 5.04 1.36
C PHE A 128 18.90 5.68 0.73
N LEU A 129 17.71 5.30 1.18
CA LEU A 129 16.44 5.92 0.79
C LEU A 129 15.56 6.14 2.02
N SER A 130 14.88 7.28 2.07
CA SER A 130 13.74 7.55 2.97
C SER A 130 12.53 7.79 2.08
N PHE A 131 11.48 6.99 2.18
CA PHE A 131 10.38 7.03 1.23
C PHE A 131 9.08 6.53 1.84
N SER A 132 7.98 7.09 1.36
CA SER A 132 6.63 6.67 1.75
C SER A 132 5.62 7.09 0.68
N VAL A 133 4.43 6.52 0.76
CA VAL A 133 3.34 6.78 -0.19
C VAL A 133 1.99 6.84 0.52
N GLN A 134 1.09 7.66 -0.02
CA GLN A 134 -0.31 7.66 0.40
C GLN A 134 -1.09 6.54 -0.31
N GLY A 135 -2.27 6.16 0.20
CA GLY A 135 -3.19 5.28 -0.53
C GLY A 135 -3.37 3.88 0.04
N GLY A 136 -3.66 3.78 1.34
CA GLY A 136 -4.22 2.57 1.95
C GLY A 136 -3.53 1.24 1.58
N ASP A 137 -4.29 0.29 1.04
CA ASP A 137 -3.81 -1.07 0.71
C ASP A 137 -2.85 -1.12 -0.49
N SER A 138 -2.70 -0.01 -1.22
CA SER A 138 -1.72 0.11 -2.31
C SER A 138 -0.31 0.49 -1.82
N GLN A 139 -0.14 0.90 -0.56
CA GLN A 139 1.11 1.53 -0.11
C GLN A 139 2.33 0.64 -0.34
N ASP A 140 2.39 -0.54 0.27
CA ASP A 140 3.54 -1.44 0.10
C ASP A 140 3.66 -2.00 -1.32
N GLN A 141 2.56 -2.09 -2.08
CA GLN A 141 2.61 -2.48 -3.49
C GLN A 141 3.37 -1.43 -4.31
N ASN A 142 3.08 -0.15 -4.07
CA ASN A 142 3.71 0.96 -4.75
C ASN A 142 5.16 1.16 -4.30
N LEU A 143 5.44 1.06 -2.99
CA LEU A 143 6.79 1.25 -2.44
C LEU A 143 7.75 0.14 -2.86
N LEU A 144 7.28 -1.09 -3.02
CA LEU A 144 8.11 -2.17 -3.56
C LEU A 144 8.58 -1.86 -4.98
N GLN A 145 7.65 -1.43 -5.84
CA GLN A 145 7.96 -1.07 -7.23
C GLN A 145 8.88 0.15 -7.29
N PHE A 146 8.60 1.19 -6.49
CA PHE A 146 9.48 2.34 -6.34
C PHE A 146 10.89 1.94 -5.93
N PHE A 147 11.02 1.10 -4.91
CA PHE A 147 12.32 0.64 -4.43
C PHE A 147 13.09 -0.10 -5.53
N LEU A 148 12.44 -1.02 -6.24
CA LEU A 148 13.03 -1.74 -7.38
C LEU A 148 13.41 -0.80 -8.52
N ASN A 149 12.60 0.21 -8.84
CA ASN A 149 12.92 1.25 -9.82
C ASN A 149 14.26 1.93 -9.51
N VAL A 150 14.55 2.19 -8.24
CA VAL A 150 15.84 2.76 -7.83
C VAL A 150 16.95 1.71 -7.85
N VAL A 151 16.78 0.57 -7.18
CA VAL A 151 17.90 -0.36 -6.92
C VAL A 151 18.22 -1.30 -8.07
N GLU A 152 17.20 -1.69 -8.85
CA GLU A 152 17.34 -2.65 -9.96
C GLU A 152 17.42 -1.91 -11.29
N PHE A 153 16.58 -0.89 -11.48
CA PHE A 153 16.46 -0.19 -12.76
C PHE A 153 17.23 1.13 -12.83
N GLY A 154 17.92 1.52 -11.75
CA GLY A 154 18.84 2.66 -11.74
C GLY A 154 18.16 4.03 -11.89
N MET A 155 16.86 4.12 -11.63
CA MET A 155 16.12 5.39 -11.67
C MET A 155 16.51 6.28 -10.49
N ASN A 156 16.54 7.59 -10.70
CA ASN A 156 16.57 8.54 -9.58
C ASN A 156 15.21 8.58 -8.87
N VAL A 157 15.13 9.24 -7.71
CA VAL A 157 13.90 9.26 -6.90
C VAL A 157 12.70 9.92 -7.56
N GLN A 158 12.90 10.94 -8.41
CA GLN A 158 11.79 11.55 -9.13
C GLN A 158 11.29 10.59 -10.22
N GLN A 159 12.19 10.03 -11.02
CA GLN A 159 11.85 9.05 -12.05
C GLN A 159 11.13 7.83 -11.45
N ALA A 160 11.63 7.31 -10.33
CA ALA A 160 11.03 6.17 -9.65
C ALA A 160 9.64 6.50 -9.07
N ALA A 161 9.44 7.72 -8.56
CA ALA A 161 8.16 8.17 -8.02
C ALA A 161 7.09 8.38 -9.11
N GLU A 162 7.50 8.69 -10.34
CA GLU A 162 6.61 8.92 -11.48
C GLU A 162 6.44 7.70 -12.40
N ALA A 163 7.23 6.65 -12.17
CA ALA A 163 7.17 5.44 -12.95
C ALA A 163 5.78 4.78 -12.89
N ALA A 164 5.44 4.04 -13.95
CA ALA A 164 4.19 3.29 -13.99
C ALA A 164 4.21 2.17 -12.95
N ASN A 165 3.08 2.01 -12.23
CA ASN A 165 2.90 0.97 -11.21
C ASN A 165 1.72 0.05 -11.56
N ILE A 166 1.73 -1.12 -10.94
CA ILE A 166 0.62 -2.06 -10.94
C ILE A 166 0.05 -2.20 -9.53
N ASN A 167 -1.27 -2.32 -9.40
CA ASN A 167 -1.93 -2.58 -8.12
C ASN A 167 -2.89 -3.76 -8.21
N SER A 168 -2.73 -4.72 -7.31
CA SER A 168 -3.56 -5.91 -7.20
C SER A 168 -4.65 -5.72 -6.16
N TYR A 169 -5.87 -6.12 -6.54
CA TYR A 169 -7.04 -6.14 -5.66
C TYR A 169 -7.35 -7.56 -5.18
N GLN A 170 -6.42 -8.49 -5.35
CA GLN A 170 -6.62 -9.87 -4.93
C GLN A 170 -6.62 -10.03 -3.41
N MET A 171 -5.99 -9.14 -2.66
CA MET A 171 -6.06 -9.17 -1.19
C MET A 171 -7.40 -8.63 -0.67
N LYS A 172 -7.83 -9.12 0.50
CA LYS A 172 -8.94 -8.50 1.24
C LYS A 172 -8.52 -7.11 1.68
N SER A 173 -9.36 -6.11 1.40
CA SER A 173 -9.07 -4.73 1.81
C SER A 173 -9.04 -4.56 3.32
N SER A 174 -8.21 -3.64 3.80
CA SER A 174 -8.14 -3.19 5.18
C SER A 174 -9.28 -2.24 5.58
N PHE A 175 -10.22 -1.91 4.67
CA PHE A 175 -11.28 -0.92 4.90
C PHE A 175 -12.67 -1.48 4.62
N GLY A 176 -13.68 -0.81 5.20
CA GLY A 176 -15.10 -1.14 5.00
C GLY A 176 -15.42 -2.61 5.26
N ASN A 177 -16.00 -3.29 4.27
CA ASN A 177 -16.44 -4.68 4.37
C ASN A 177 -15.34 -5.70 4.00
N HIS A 178 -14.06 -5.30 3.98
CA HIS A 178 -12.92 -6.17 3.62
C HIS A 178 -13.08 -6.89 2.28
N ALA A 179 -13.65 -6.21 1.29
CA ALA A 179 -13.88 -6.78 -0.03
C ALA A 179 -12.56 -7.09 -0.74
N ALA A 180 -12.57 -8.14 -1.57
CA ALA A 180 -11.51 -8.48 -2.50
C ALA A 180 -12.06 -8.48 -3.94
N ARG A 181 -11.16 -8.40 -4.92
CA ARG A 181 -11.44 -8.61 -6.35
C ARG A 181 -10.33 -9.50 -6.94
N PRO A 182 -10.37 -10.83 -6.70
CA PRO A 182 -9.35 -11.74 -7.18
C PRO A 182 -9.13 -11.64 -8.70
N GLY A 183 -7.88 -11.62 -9.13
CA GLY A 183 -7.51 -11.44 -10.52
C GLY A 183 -7.66 -10.04 -11.09
N ARG A 184 -8.18 -9.05 -10.34
CA ARG A 184 -8.21 -7.65 -10.78
C ARG A 184 -6.85 -7.00 -10.57
N LEU A 185 -6.35 -6.35 -11.62
CA LEU A 185 -5.17 -5.49 -11.60
C LEU A 185 -5.51 -4.10 -12.15
N LEU A 186 -5.03 -3.06 -11.48
CA LEU A 186 -4.93 -1.71 -12.03
C LEU A 186 -3.54 -1.53 -12.66
N LEU A 187 -3.51 -1.08 -13.92
CA LEU A 187 -2.30 -0.79 -14.68
C LEU A 187 -2.29 0.66 -15.18
N ALA A 188 -1.11 1.20 -15.45
CA ALA A 188 -1.01 2.54 -16.04
C ALA A 188 -1.47 2.55 -17.51
N ASP A 189 -2.04 3.68 -17.95
CA ASP A 189 -2.42 3.89 -19.36
C ASP A 189 -1.23 3.90 -20.31
N SER A 190 0.00 4.03 -19.82
CA SER A 190 1.24 3.93 -20.59
C SER A 190 1.68 2.49 -20.87
N VAL A 191 1.10 1.48 -20.20
CA VAL A 191 1.48 0.07 -20.40
C VAL A 191 1.20 -0.36 -21.84
N SER A 192 2.15 -1.02 -22.49
CA SER A 192 2.05 -1.35 -23.92
C SER A 192 0.88 -2.29 -24.23
N PRO A 193 0.24 -2.19 -25.42
CA PRO A 193 -0.88 -3.05 -25.80
C PRO A 193 -0.57 -4.55 -25.74
N TRP A 194 0.66 -4.95 -26.06
CA TRP A 194 1.06 -6.36 -26.05
C TRP A 194 1.17 -6.93 -24.63
N ILE A 195 1.64 -6.14 -23.65
CA ILE A 195 1.62 -6.54 -22.23
C ILE A 195 0.18 -6.70 -21.74
N ARG A 196 -0.71 -5.76 -22.08
CA ARG A 196 -2.14 -5.85 -21.73
C ARG A 196 -2.79 -7.10 -22.30
N ALA A 197 -2.48 -7.44 -23.55
CA ALA A 197 -2.98 -8.64 -24.21
C ALA A 197 -2.45 -9.92 -23.53
N ASP A 198 -1.15 -9.98 -23.24
CA ASP A 198 -0.53 -11.10 -22.53
C ASP A 198 -1.17 -11.31 -21.14
N MET A 199 -1.31 -10.25 -20.34
CA MET A 199 -1.94 -10.33 -19.01
C MET A 199 -3.41 -10.78 -19.08
N ARG A 200 -4.19 -10.30 -20.06
CA ARG A 200 -5.56 -10.79 -20.29
C ARG A 200 -5.57 -12.28 -20.66
N SER A 201 -4.64 -12.72 -21.52
CA SER A 201 -4.53 -14.14 -21.90
C SER A 201 -4.20 -15.06 -20.71
N ARG A 202 -3.54 -14.51 -19.68
CA ARG A 202 -3.26 -15.19 -18.42
C ARG A 202 -4.47 -15.20 -17.46
N GLY A 203 -5.55 -14.47 -17.76
CA GLY A 203 -6.78 -14.46 -16.97
C GLY A 203 -6.88 -13.34 -15.94
N TYR A 204 -6.12 -12.25 -16.10
CA TYR A 204 -6.31 -11.05 -15.29
C TYR A 204 -7.45 -10.17 -15.82
N ASN A 205 -8.21 -9.58 -14.90
CA ASN A 205 -9.17 -8.53 -15.18
C ASN A 205 -8.48 -7.17 -15.02
N LEU A 206 -8.22 -6.48 -16.13
CA LEU A 206 -7.40 -5.27 -16.13
C LEU A 206 -8.28 -4.01 -16.13
N THR A 207 -8.03 -3.13 -15.17
CA THR A 207 -8.48 -1.73 -15.16
C THR A 207 -7.28 -0.81 -15.41
N PHE A 208 -7.54 0.41 -15.88
CA PHE A 208 -6.49 1.36 -16.26
C PHE A 208 -6.72 2.74 -15.67
N SER A 209 -5.63 3.46 -15.43
CA SER A 209 -5.62 4.86 -15.01
C SER A 209 -4.34 5.51 -15.51
N GLU A 210 -4.37 6.82 -15.77
CA GLU A 210 -3.16 7.59 -16.10
C GLU A 210 -2.15 7.51 -14.96
N ARG A 211 -2.63 7.61 -13.71
CA ARG A 211 -1.81 7.54 -12.50
C ARG A 211 -2.25 6.40 -11.61
N THR A 212 -1.30 5.58 -11.17
CA THR A 212 -1.59 4.28 -10.53
C THR A 212 -1.08 4.14 -9.11
N SER A 213 -0.18 5.00 -8.66
CA SER A 213 0.27 5.09 -7.27
C SER A 213 -0.30 6.35 -6.63
N GLY A 214 -0.56 6.33 -5.32
CA GLY A 214 -0.76 7.60 -4.59
C GLY A 214 0.53 8.45 -4.57
N PRO A 215 0.47 9.67 -4.02
CA PRO A 215 1.64 10.53 -3.90
C PRO A 215 2.80 9.84 -3.18
N ILE A 216 3.92 9.62 -3.89
CA ILE A 216 5.17 9.10 -3.33
C ILE A 216 6.08 10.29 -3.00
N ASN A 217 6.55 10.35 -1.76
CA ASN A 217 7.58 11.31 -1.33
C ASN A 217 8.83 10.54 -0.91
N ALA A 218 10.00 10.98 -1.39
CA ALA A 218 11.27 10.29 -1.16
C ALA A 218 12.48 11.23 -1.06
N ILE A 219 13.49 10.78 -0.31
CA ILE A 219 14.84 11.35 -0.26
C ILE A 219 15.83 10.23 -0.56
N TRP A 220 16.71 10.45 -1.54
CA TRP A 220 17.87 9.62 -1.82
C TRP A 220 19.15 10.25 -1.30
N PHE A 221 19.94 9.45 -0.59
CA PHE A 221 21.20 9.86 0.01
C PHE A 221 22.35 9.45 -0.92
N ASP A 222 22.75 10.36 -1.80
CA ASP A 222 23.88 10.15 -2.71
C ASP A 222 25.19 10.34 -1.96
N ARG A 223 25.68 9.22 -1.40
CA ARG A 223 26.93 9.18 -0.64
C ARG A 223 28.17 9.42 -1.50
N LYS A 224 28.10 9.17 -2.82
CA LYS A 224 29.24 9.36 -3.70
C LYS A 224 29.55 10.84 -3.88
N HIS A 225 28.51 11.67 -3.98
CA HIS A 225 28.65 13.12 -4.18
C HIS A 225 28.38 13.93 -2.91
N GLY A 226 27.93 13.30 -1.83
CA GLY A 226 27.64 13.98 -0.56
C GLY A 226 26.38 14.85 -0.61
N THR A 227 25.41 14.47 -1.45
CA THR A 227 24.18 15.24 -1.72
C THR A 227 22.92 14.46 -1.35
N MET A 228 21.83 15.18 -1.11
CA MET A 228 20.49 14.61 -0.93
C MET A 228 19.61 14.99 -2.11
N TRP A 229 18.85 14.04 -2.62
CA TRP A 229 17.96 14.24 -3.77
C TRP A 229 16.52 14.00 -3.31
N GLY A 230 15.66 15.00 -3.43
CA GLY A 230 14.24 14.88 -3.15
C GLY A 230 13.45 14.46 -4.39
N GLY A 231 12.43 13.63 -4.19
CA GLY A 231 11.43 13.32 -5.20
C GLY A 231 10.03 13.41 -4.58
N ALA A 232 9.11 14.06 -5.27
CA ALA A 232 7.70 14.14 -4.91
C ALA A 232 6.89 13.85 -6.17
N SER A 233 6.06 12.81 -6.14
CA SER A 233 5.31 12.41 -7.33
C SER A 233 4.32 13.50 -7.71
N HIS A 234 4.10 13.68 -9.02
CA HIS A 234 3.07 14.56 -9.55
C HIS A 234 1.62 14.05 -9.35
N HIS A 235 1.43 12.94 -8.64
CA HIS A 235 0.14 12.55 -8.09
C HIS A 235 -0.11 13.37 -6.83
N GLY A 236 -1.18 14.17 -6.78
CA GLY A 236 -1.45 15.11 -5.68
C GLY A 236 -0.74 16.46 -5.84
N ASP A 237 -0.77 17.26 -4.77
CA ASP A 237 -0.18 18.60 -4.69
C ASP A 237 1.12 18.60 -3.83
N ASP A 238 1.72 17.43 -3.65
CA ASP A 238 2.95 17.24 -2.87
C ASP A 238 4.16 17.93 -3.53
N TYR A 239 5.10 18.44 -2.73
CA TYR A 239 6.28 19.15 -3.21
C TYR A 239 7.49 18.93 -2.29
N GLY A 240 8.69 19.09 -2.86
CA GLY A 240 9.95 19.06 -2.12
C GLY A 240 10.53 20.46 -1.91
N ILE A 241 11.17 20.69 -0.76
CA ILE A 241 11.97 21.90 -0.48
C ILE A 241 13.35 21.46 -0.02
N ALA A 242 14.39 22.18 -0.47
CA ALA A 242 15.76 22.05 0.03
C ALA A 242 16.29 23.45 0.42
N TRP A 243 17.18 23.50 1.41
CA TRP A 243 17.85 24.72 1.89
C TRP A 243 19.26 24.43 2.39
#